data_AF-A0A6A5A836-F1
#
_entry.id   AF-A0A6A5A836-F1
#
_cell.length_a   1.000
_cell.length_b   1.000
_cell.length_c   1.000
_cell.angle_alpha   90.00
_cell.angle_beta   90.00
_cell.angle_gamma   90.00
#
_symmetry.space_group_name_H-M   'P 1'
#
loop_
_entity.id
_entity.type
_entity.pdbx_description
1 polymer ?
#
loop_
_entity_poly.entity_id
_entity_poly.type
_entity_poly.pdbx_seq_one_letter_code
_entity_poly.pdbx_strand_id
1 'polypeptide(L)'
;QVFVEEEKEKELDTLFESDLQPTNTAGPTLGGTSVAATDASATAGKRTVQTVKSGERLIESIDIADRELLAQKNSKDPHAVSTNFMLLGYSPLKFVLRSVREIRANEMEEALMVLPFEYVKKLLSYLLQLIAAEMEVEICCNCVLFLLRVHHHQIVTNTSLLGELDTMWGSLRAQLVSSKNRIGFNLAGMKYIKRQVDHNKTGYVEELGGVPSAKKSKK
;
A
#
# COMPACT_ATOMS: atom_id res chain seq x y z
N GLN A 1 -34.52 7.12 13.49
CA GLN A 1 -34.30 6.09 14.52
C GLN A 1 -32.91 5.44 14.41
N VAL A 2 -32.22 5.53 13.26
CA VAL A 2 -30.85 5.04 13.04
C VAL A 2 -29.80 5.60 14.01
N PHE A 3 -29.94 6.84 14.47
CA PHE A 3 -28.98 7.48 15.38
C PHE A 3 -28.89 6.85 16.79
N VAL A 4 -29.98 6.25 17.30
CA VAL A 4 -30.00 5.62 18.63
C VAL A 4 -29.30 4.25 18.58
N GLU A 5 -29.33 3.61 17.42
CA GLU A 5 -28.68 2.32 17.18
C GLU A 5 -27.17 2.52 16.98
N GLU A 6 -26.76 3.57 16.27
CA GLU A 6 -25.34 3.93 16.10
C GLU A 6 -24.68 4.37 17.43
N GLU A 7 -25.37 5.13 18.28
CA GLU A 7 -24.84 5.45 19.62
C GLU A 7 -24.70 4.22 20.50
N LYS A 8 -25.66 3.30 20.46
CA LYS A 8 -25.62 2.05 21.24
C LYS A 8 -24.53 1.10 20.76
N GLU A 9 -24.31 1.00 19.45
CA GLU A 9 -23.22 0.23 18.86
C GLU A 9 -21.86 0.82 19.24
N LYS A 10 -21.75 2.16 19.21
CA LYS A 10 -20.55 2.87 19.65
C LYS A 10 -20.27 2.71 21.14
N GLU A 11 -21.29 2.71 21.99
CA GLU A 11 -21.14 2.42 23.42
C GLU A 11 -20.68 0.98 23.66
N LEU A 12 -21.25 0.01 22.94
CA LEU A 12 -20.82 -1.39 23.02
C LEU A 12 -19.36 -1.56 22.58
N ASP A 13 -18.96 -0.93 21.48
CA ASP A 13 -17.57 -0.92 21.01
C ASP A 13 -16.63 -0.33 22.07
N THR A 14 -17.01 0.77 22.72
CA THR A 14 -16.17 1.37 23.78
C THR A 14 -16.04 0.47 25.00
N LEU A 15 -17.10 -0.28 25.35
CA LEU A 15 -17.08 -1.25 26.44
C LEU A 15 -16.17 -2.43 26.10
N PHE A 16 -16.26 -2.97 24.89
CA PHE A 16 -15.36 -4.03 24.42
C PHE A 16 -13.89 -3.54 24.38
N GLU A 17 -13.64 -2.32 23.90
CA GLU A 17 -12.29 -1.73 23.91
C GLU A 17 -11.73 -1.56 25.33
N SER A 18 -12.60 -1.24 26.31
CA SER A 18 -12.21 -1.14 27.72
C SER A 18 -11.90 -2.49 28.36
N ASP A 19 -12.59 -3.56 27.96
CA ASP A 19 -12.40 -4.93 28.47
C ASP A 19 -11.17 -5.63 27.87
N LEU A 20 -10.81 -5.29 26.62
CA LEU A 20 -9.58 -5.77 25.97
C LEU A 20 -8.30 -5.11 26.49
N GLN A 21 -8.38 -4.03 27.27
CA GLN A 21 -7.18 -3.45 27.90
C GLN A 21 -6.69 -4.39 29.01
N PRO A 22 -5.41 -4.84 28.99
CA PRO A 22 -4.86 -5.78 29.97
C PRO A 22 -4.51 -5.06 31.27
N THR A 23 -5.42 -4.28 31.85
CA THR A 23 -5.26 -3.64 33.15
C THR A 23 -5.62 -4.58 34.30
N ASN A 24 -6.13 -5.78 34.01
CA ASN A 24 -6.67 -6.69 35.02
C ASN A 24 -5.92 -8.04 35.19
N THR A 25 -4.66 -8.14 34.72
CA THR A 25 -3.78 -9.25 35.12
C THR A 25 -2.87 -8.90 36.31
N ALA A 26 -3.15 -7.80 37.02
CA ALA A 26 -2.49 -7.52 38.29
C ALA A 26 -3.05 -8.44 39.38
N GLY A 27 -2.45 -9.63 39.51
CA GLY A 27 -2.52 -10.37 40.78
C GLY A 27 -2.09 -9.46 41.94
N PRO A 28 -2.64 -9.64 43.15
CA PRO A 28 -2.45 -8.70 44.24
C PRO A 28 -0.96 -8.67 44.65
N THR A 29 -0.24 -7.62 44.27
CA THR A 29 1.14 -7.41 44.73
C THR A 29 1.13 -6.69 46.07
N LEU A 30 1.63 -7.36 47.09
CA LEU A 30 1.82 -6.85 48.45
C LEU A 30 2.96 -5.82 48.45
N GLY A 31 2.63 -4.52 48.47
CA GLY A 31 3.61 -3.44 48.63
C GLY A 31 3.39 -2.29 47.65
N GLY A 32 2.73 -1.23 48.13
CA GLY A 32 2.32 -0.07 47.33
C GLY A 32 3.47 0.81 46.84
N THR A 33 4.13 0.39 45.77
CA THR A 33 4.96 1.26 44.93
C THR A 33 4.54 1.09 43.47
N SER A 34 3.66 1.99 43.02
CA SER A 34 3.25 2.12 41.62
C SER A 34 4.41 2.71 40.81
N VAL A 35 5.30 1.86 40.31
CA VAL A 35 6.22 2.25 39.24
C VAL A 35 5.42 2.22 37.95
N ALA A 36 5.30 3.38 37.30
CA ALA A 36 4.64 3.58 36.02
C ALA A 36 5.32 2.77 34.90
N ALA A 37 4.96 1.49 34.78
CA ALA A 37 5.29 0.62 33.66
C ALA A 37 4.10 0.45 32.69
N THR A 38 3.17 1.40 32.70
CA THR A 38 1.85 1.29 32.04
C THR A 38 1.78 1.86 30.62
N ASP A 39 2.75 2.67 30.18
CA ASP A 39 2.62 3.32 28.86
C ASP A 39 2.95 2.41 27.69
N ALA A 40 3.92 1.49 27.81
CA ALA A 40 4.28 0.60 26.70
C ALA A 40 3.25 -0.52 26.46
N SER A 41 2.66 -1.08 27.51
CA SER A 41 1.69 -2.18 27.39
C SER A 41 0.31 -1.70 26.92
N ALA A 42 -0.15 -0.55 27.44
CA ALA A 42 -1.42 0.05 27.00
C ALA A 42 -1.34 0.58 25.56
N THR A 43 -0.19 1.11 25.12
CA THR A 43 0.01 1.52 23.72
C THR A 43 0.14 0.33 22.77
N ALA A 44 0.79 -0.76 23.19
CA ALA A 44 0.84 -2.00 22.42
C ALA A 44 -0.56 -2.60 22.22
N GLY A 45 -1.39 -2.66 23.27
CA GLY A 45 -2.77 -3.14 23.19
C GLY A 45 -3.64 -2.32 22.22
N LYS A 46 -3.54 -0.98 22.29
CA LYS A 46 -4.25 -0.07 21.37
C LYS A 46 -3.82 -0.27 19.91
N ARG A 47 -2.53 -0.50 19.67
CA ARG A 47 -2.00 -0.77 18.33
C ARG A 47 -2.54 -2.09 17.76
N THR A 48 -2.64 -3.14 18.57
CA THR A 48 -3.24 -4.41 18.14
C THR A 48 -4.73 -4.27 17.80
N VAL A 49 -5.51 -3.52 18.58
CA VAL A 49 -6.94 -3.30 18.29
C VAL A 49 -7.13 -2.51 17.00
N GLN A 50 -6.36 -1.43 16.80
CA GLN A 50 -6.46 -0.60 15.59
C GLN A 50 -6.09 -1.40 14.32
N THR A 51 -5.14 -2.31 14.46
CA THR A 51 -4.70 -3.22 13.40
C THR A 51 -5.79 -4.23 13.03
N VAL A 52 -6.42 -4.87 14.02
CA VAL A 52 -7.54 -5.80 13.79
C VAL A 52 -8.68 -5.09 13.08
N LYS A 53 -9.04 -3.88 13.52
CA LYS A 53 -10.07 -3.06 12.87
C LYS A 53 -9.73 -2.71 11.42
N SER A 54 -8.45 -2.48 11.13
CA SER A 54 -7.98 -2.21 9.77
C SER A 54 -8.09 -3.47 8.88
N GLY A 55 -7.79 -4.64 9.44
CA GLY A 55 -7.97 -5.93 8.76
C GLY A 55 -9.44 -6.25 8.47
N GLU A 56 -10.33 -6.05 9.44
CA GLU A 56 -11.77 -6.23 9.28
C GLU A 56 -12.36 -5.31 8.21
N ARG A 57 -11.95 -4.04 8.21
CA ARG A 57 -12.36 -3.08 7.18
C ARG A 57 -11.88 -3.47 5.78
N LEU A 58 -10.69 -4.06 5.67
CA LEU A 58 -10.18 -4.57 4.40
C LEU A 58 -11.01 -5.77 3.92
N ILE A 59 -11.39 -6.67 4.82
CA ILE A 59 -12.28 -7.81 4.53
C ILE A 59 -13.63 -7.31 3.99
N GLU A 60 -14.25 -6.36 4.69
CA GLU A 60 -15.52 -5.76 4.27
C GLU A 60 -15.40 -5.14 2.87
N SER A 61 -14.28 -4.45 2.61
CA SER A 61 -14.03 -3.80 1.32
C SER A 61 -13.92 -4.81 0.18
N ILE A 62 -13.26 -5.95 0.42
CA ILE A 62 -13.17 -7.06 -0.53
C ILE A 62 -14.56 -7.66 -0.78
N ASP A 63 -15.37 -7.87 0.26
CA ASP A 63 -16.70 -8.46 0.10
C ASP A 63 -17.68 -7.55 -0.64
N ILE A 64 -17.56 -6.23 -0.46
CA ILE A 64 -18.30 -5.23 -1.23
C ILE A 64 -17.87 -5.29 -2.70
N ALA A 65 -16.56 -5.36 -2.97
CA ALA A 65 -16.01 -5.44 -4.33
C ALA A 65 -16.41 -6.73 -5.04
N ASP A 66 -16.38 -7.87 -4.36
CA ASP A 66 -16.81 -9.17 -4.88
C ASP A 66 -18.30 -9.16 -5.24
N ARG A 67 -19.15 -8.64 -4.35
CA ARG A 67 -20.60 -8.53 -4.58
C ARG A 67 -20.91 -7.72 -5.84
N GLU A 68 -20.21 -6.60 -6.02
CA GLU A 68 -20.35 -5.76 -7.20
C GLU A 68 -19.86 -6.48 -8.48
N LEU A 69 -18.74 -7.19 -8.43
CA LEU A 69 -18.20 -7.94 -9.57
C LEU A 69 -19.16 -9.09 -9.97
N LEU A 70 -19.74 -9.77 -8.99
CA LEU A 70 -20.76 -10.80 -9.22
C LEU A 70 -22.05 -10.20 -9.80
N ALA A 71 -22.50 -9.04 -9.31
CA ALA A 71 -23.65 -8.34 -9.86
C ALA A 71 -23.43 -7.92 -11.32
N GLN A 72 -22.22 -7.44 -11.64
CA GLN A 72 -21.82 -7.11 -13.01
C GLN A 72 -21.79 -8.33 -13.92
N LYS A 73 -21.29 -9.47 -13.42
CA LYS A 73 -21.20 -10.72 -14.21
C LYS A 73 -22.56 -11.36 -14.46
N ASN A 74 -23.50 -11.23 -13.52
CA ASN A 74 -24.85 -11.80 -13.62
C ASN A 74 -25.82 -10.92 -14.42
N SER A 75 -25.50 -9.63 -14.57
CA SER A 75 -26.30 -8.70 -15.35
C SER A 75 -25.98 -8.84 -16.84
N LYS A 76 -26.99 -9.14 -17.67
CA LYS A 76 -26.85 -9.25 -19.12
C LYS A 76 -26.71 -7.89 -19.83
N ASP A 77 -27.10 -6.80 -19.16
CA ASP A 77 -27.02 -5.44 -19.68
C ASP A 77 -25.94 -4.61 -18.96
N PRO A 78 -24.87 -4.16 -19.66
CA PRO A 78 -23.76 -3.41 -19.06
C PRO A 78 -24.16 -2.05 -18.46
N HIS A 79 -25.35 -1.53 -18.78
CA HIS A 79 -25.83 -0.22 -18.35
C HIS A 79 -26.90 -0.28 -17.24
N ALA A 80 -27.39 -1.46 -16.87
CA ALA A 80 -28.43 -1.61 -15.85
C ALA A 80 -27.87 -1.79 -14.43
N VAL A 81 -26.54 -1.97 -14.29
CA VAL A 81 -25.90 -2.10 -12.98
C VAL A 81 -25.77 -0.71 -12.38
N SER A 82 -26.74 -0.31 -11.57
CA SER A 82 -26.62 0.81 -10.66
C SER A 82 -25.36 0.60 -9.84
N THR A 83 -24.32 1.41 -10.06
CA THR A 83 -23.11 1.39 -9.24
C THR A 83 -23.52 1.44 -7.79
N ASN A 84 -23.18 0.40 -7.02
CA ASN A 84 -23.58 0.31 -5.63
C ASN A 84 -23.05 1.57 -4.89
N PHE A 85 -23.96 2.27 -4.19
CA PHE A 85 -23.63 3.49 -3.46
C PHE A 85 -22.48 3.29 -2.46
N MET A 86 -22.34 2.07 -1.93
CA MET A 86 -21.24 1.69 -1.03
C MET A 86 -19.84 1.75 -1.67
N LEU A 87 -19.74 1.67 -3.00
CA LEU A 87 -18.47 1.85 -3.71
C LEU A 87 -18.10 3.33 -3.90
N LEU A 88 -18.96 4.27 -3.47
CA LEU A 88 -18.75 5.72 -3.62
C LEU A 88 -18.49 6.13 -5.09
N GLY A 89 -19.00 5.37 -6.05
CA GLY A 89 -18.76 5.59 -7.49
C GLY A 89 -17.41 5.11 -8.02
N TYR A 90 -16.61 4.41 -7.21
CA TYR A 90 -15.35 3.80 -7.66
C TYR A 90 -15.55 2.44 -8.33
N SER A 91 -14.65 2.07 -9.23
CA SER A 91 -14.53 0.68 -9.72
C SER A 91 -14.17 -0.25 -8.55
N PRO A 92 -14.64 -1.51 -8.53
CA PRO A 92 -14.32 -2.49 -7.48
C PRO A 92 -12.82 -2.59 -7.17
N LEU A 93 -11.97 -2.59 -8.20
CA LEU A 93 -10.51 -2.61 -8.04
C LEU A 93 -9.99 -1.38 -7.28
N LYS A 94 -10.46 -0.21 -7.67
CA LYS A 94 -10.02 1.07 -7.10
C LYS A 94 -10.55 1.26 -5.67
N PHE A 95 -11.69 0.66 -5.35
CA PHE A 95 -12.23 0.63 -4.00
C PHE A 95 -11.34 -0.19 -3.05
N VAL A 96 -10.95 -1.41 -3.46
CA VAL A 96 -10.00 -2.23 -2.68
C VAL A 96 -8.66 -1.51 -2.51
N LEU A 97 -8.14 -0.89 -3.58
CA LEU A 97 -6.90 -0.11 -3.50
C LEU A 97 -7.00 1.03 -2.47
N ARG A 98 -8.13 1.74 -2.44
CA ARG A 98 -8.37 2.80 -1.45
C ARG A 98 -8.29 2.25 -0.02
N SER A 99 -8.91 1.10 0.23
CA SER A 99 -8.89 0.48 1.56
C SER A 99 -7.48 0.05 1.96
N VAL A 100 -6.68 -0.49 1.03
CA VAL A 100 -5.26 -0.81 1.28
C VAL A 100 -4.45 0.47 1.58
N ARG A 101 -4.69 1.55 0.84
CA ARG A 101 -4.01 2.84 1.02
C ARG A 101 -4.36 3.53 2.34
N GLU A 102 -5.56 3.32 2.86
CA GLU A 102 -6.01 3.93 4.10
C GLU A 102 -5.32 3.33 5.35
N ILE A 103 -4.81 2.11 5.23
CA ILE A 103 -4.04 1.45 6.28
C ILE A 103 -2.70 2.16 6.42
N ARG A 104 -2.31 2.48 7.66
CA ARG A 104 -1.02 3.11 7.92
C ARG A 104 0.12 2.13 7.62
N ALA A 105 1.20 2.63 7.04
CA ALA A 105 2.34 1.78 6.63
C ALA A 105 2.95 0.95 7.78
N ASN A 106 2.91 1.47 9.02
CA ASN A 106 3.40 0.78 10.23
C ASN A 106 2.46 -0.32 10.76
N GLU A 107 1.20 -0.33 10.32
CA GLU A 107 0.16 -1.29 10.74
C GLU A 107 -0.20 -2.25 9.60
N MET A 108 0.24 -1.99 8.36
CA MET A 108 -0.06 -2.78 7.16
C MET A 108 0.27 -4.27 7.33
N GLU A 109 1.48 -4.58 7.81
CA GLU A 109 1.95 -5.96 7.98
C GLU A 109 1.11 -6.70 9.03
N GLU A 110 0.88 -6.05 10.17
CA GLU A 110 0.09 -6.64 11.25
C GLU A 110 -1.38 -6.83 10.80
N ALA A 111 -1.95 -5.89 10.03
CA ALA A 111 -3.32 -5.95 9.54
C ALA A 111 -3.50 -7.09 8.54
N LEU A 112 -2.52 -7.30 7.66
CA LEU A 112 -2.52 -8.41 6.71
C LEU A 112 -2.38 -9.78 7.39
N MET A 113 -1.76 -9.87 8.57
CA MET A 113 -1.68 -11.14 9.32
C MET A 113 -3.00 -11.58 9.95
N VAL A 114 -3.90 -10.64 10.26
CA VAL A 114 -5.20 -10.94 10.87
C VAL A 114 -6.16 -11.59 9.86
N LEU A 115 -5.89 -11.47 8.56
CA LEU A 115 -6.79 -11.96 7.51
C LEU A 115 -6.85 -13.50 7.45
N PRO A 116 -8.05 -14.09 7.36
CA PRO A 116 -8.21 -15.51 7.03
C PRO A 116 -7.66 -15.81 5.63
N PHE A 117 -7.14 -17.03 5.43
CA PHE A 117 -6.48 -17.40 4.18
C PHE A 117 -7.38 -17.31 2.93
N GLU A 118 -8.69 -17.50 3.06
CA GLU A 118 -9.61 -17.32 1.93
C GLU A 118 -9.59 -15.89 1.39
N TYR A 119 -9.56 -14.90 2.27
CA TYR A 119 -9.44 -13.50 1.92
C TYR A 119 -8.06 -13.15 1.38
N VAL A 120 -7.01 -13.83 1.86
CA VAL A 120 -5.66 -13.66 1.30
C VAL A 120 -5.61 -14.03 -0.18
N LYS A 121 -6.28 -15.12 -0.59
CA LYS A 121 -6.36 -15.50 -2.02
C LYS A 121 -7.05 -14.43 -2.85
N LYS A 122 -8.22 -13.96 -2.39
CA LYS A 122 -8.98 -12.91 -3.06
C LYS A 122 -8.17 -11.63 -3.19
N LEU A 123 -7.58 -11.18 -2.08
CA LEU A 123 -6.73 -9.99 -2.03
C LEU A 123 -5.53 -10.12 -2.97
N LEU A 124 -4.88 -11.28 -3.02
CA LEU A 124 -3.78 -11.54 -3.93
C LEU A 124 -4.19 -11.38 -5.39
N SER A 125 -5.35 -11.92 -5.79
CA SER A 125 -5.91 -11.72 -7.14
C SER A 125 -6.20 -10.23 -7.44
N TYR A 126 -6.75 -9.49 -6.47
CA TYR A 126 -7.00 -8.05 -6.61
C TYR A 126 -5.70 -7.24 -6.75
N LEU A 127 -4.71 -7.49 -5.90
CA LEU A 127 -3.41 -6.82 -5.94
C LEU A 127 -2.69 -7.06 -7.27
N LEU A 128 -2.78 -8.29 -7.79
CA LEU A 128 -2.16 -8.62 -9.08
C LEU A 128 -2.87 -7.94 -10.26
N GLN A 129 -4.20 -7.80 -10.21
CA GLN A 129 -4.94 -6.99 -11.21
C GLN A 129 -4.60 -5.50 -11.12
N LEU A 130 -4.42 -4.96 -9.90
CA LEU A 130 -4.00 -3.57 -9.68
C LEU A 130 -2.61 -3.29 -10.24
N ILE A 131 -1.69 -4.24 -10.04
CA ILE A 131 -0.34 -4.20 -10.62
C ILE A 131 -0.42 -4.20 -12.14
N ALA A 132 -1.23 -5.09 -12.74
CA ALA A 132 -1.39 -5.15 -14.19
C ALA A 132 -1.97 -3.83 -14.78
N ALA A 133 -2.78 -3.12 -14.00
CA ALA A 133 -3.33 -1.80 -14.34
C ALA A 133 -2.37 -0.63 -14.04
N GLU A 134 -1.14 -0.89 -13.62
CA GLU A 134 -0.11 0.10 -13.26
C GLU A 134 -0.54 1.10 -12.16
N MET A 135 -1.46 0.70 -11.27
CA MET A 135 -1.97 1.56 -10.19
C MET A 135 -1.23 1.30 -8.88
N GLU A 136 -0.56 2.32 -8.33
CA GLU A 136 0.13 2.29 -7.03
C GLU A 136 0.95 0.99 -6.81
N VAL A 137 1.79 0.67 -7.81
CA VAL A 137 2.53 -0.61 -7.93
C VAL A 137 3.40 -0.89 -6.70
N GLU A 138 3.98 0.13 -6.07
CA GLU A 138 4.86 -0.05 -4.91
C GLU A 138 4.12 -0.63 -3.70
N ILE A 139 2.94 -0.08 -3.37
CA ILE A 139 2.10 -0.55 -2.26
C ILE A 139 1.64 -1.97 -2.56
N CYS A 140 1.15 -2.22 -3.78
CA CYS A 140 0.68 -3.53 -4.18
C CYS A 140 1.79 -4.59 -4.11
N CYS A 141 3.00 -4.28 -4.61
CA CYS A 141 4.15 -5.17 -4.53
C CYS A 141 4.54 -5.48 -3.08
N ASN A 142 4.52 -4.47 -2.19
CA ASN A 142 4.85 -4.67 -0.80
C ASN A 142 3.85 -5.62 -0.11
N CYS A 143 2.55 -5.40 -0.31
CA CYS A 143 1.50 -6.28 0.20
C CYS A 143 1.65 -7.71 -0.34
N VAL A 144 1.89 -7.87 -1.65
CA VAL A 144 2.09 -9.21 -2.27
C VAL A 144 3.31 -9.92 -1.68
N LEU A 145 4.45 -9.24 -1.55
CA LEU A 145 5.65 -9.82 -0.93
C LEU A 145 5.40 -10.26 0.50
N PHE A 146 4.69 -9.43 1.27
CA PHE A 146 4.36 -9.74 2.65
C PHE A 146 3.45 -10.97 2.75
N LEU A 147 2.35 -11.00 2.00
CA LEU A 147 1.41 -12.12 1.97
C LEU A 147 2.09 -13.44 1.55
N LEU A 148 3.00 -13.38 0.58
CA LEU A 148 3.81 -14.52 0.14
C LEU A 148 4.73 -15.04 1.25
N ARG A 149 5.36 -14.14 2.03
CA ARG A 149 6.24 -14.51 3.14
C ARG A 149 5.47 -15.17 4.27
N VAL A 150 4.33 -14.60 4.67
CA VAL A 150 3.53 -15.09 5.80
C VAL A 150 2.83 -16.41 5.45
N HIS A 151 2.17 -16.49 4.29
CA HIS A 151 1.33 -17.64 3.93
C HIS A 151 2.03 -18.64 2.99
N HIS A 152 3.37 -18.66 2.96
CA HIS A 152 4.14 -19.46 1.99
C HIS A 152 3.68 -20.92 1.92
N HIS A 153 3.46 -21.58 3.07
CA HIS A 153 3.08 -22.99 3.13
C HIS A 153 1.70 -23.24 2.49
N GLN A 154 0.74 -22.36 2.77
CA GLN A 154 -0.62 -22.46 2.26
C GLN A 154 -0.68 -22.15 0.75
N ILE A 155 0.18 -21.24 0.27
CA ILE A 155 0.30 -20.89 -1.15
C ILE A 155 0.95 -22.03 -1.94
N VAL A 156 2.06 -22.60 -1.45
CA VAL A 156 2.78 -23.68 -2.14
C VAL A 156 1.93 -24.95 -2.25
N THR A 157 1.06 -25.22 -1.27
CA THR A 157 0.14 -26.36 -1.30
C THR A 157 -0.92 -26.20 -2.41
N ASN A 158 -1.20 -24.97 -2.85
CA ASN A 158 -2.19 -24.69 -3.88
C ASN A 158 -1.52 -24.42 -5.24
N THR A 159 -1.44 -25.47 -6.06
CA THR A 159 -0.75 -25.41 -7.36
C THR A 159 -1.41 -24.48 -8.37
N SER A 160 -2.73 -24.27 -8.31
CA SER A 160 -3.43 -23.35 -9.21
C SER A 160 -3.07 -21.89 -8.94
N LEU A 161 -3.00 -21.49 -7.66
CA LEU A 161 -2.57 -20.13 -7.27
C LEU A 161 -1.13 -19.86 -7.71
N LEU A 162 -0.27 -20.87 -7.64
CA LEU A 162 1.13 -20.73 -8.06
C LEU A 162 1.25 -20.43 -9.56
N GLY A 163 0.43 -21.07 -10.40
CA GLY A 163 0.40 -20.81 -11.84
C GLY A 163 -0.09 -19.40 -12.20
N GLU A 164 -1.15 -18.93 -11.52
CA GLU A 164 -1.65 -17.56 -11.69
C GLU A 164 -0.61 -16.53 -11.24
N LEU A 165 0.08 -16.80 -10.13
CA LEU A 165 1.13 -15.94 -9.62
C LEU A 165 2.31 -15.86 -10.60
N ASP A 166 2.78 -17.00 -11.12
CA ASP A 166 3.96 -17.06 -12.01
C ASP A 166 3.73 -16.33 -13.34
N THR A 167 2.57 -16.55 -13.97
CA THR A 167 2.21 -15.85 -15.21
C THR A 167 2.16 -14.34 -15.02
N MET A 168 1.61 -13.88 -13.88
CA MET A 168 1.54 -12.45 -13.58
C MET A 168 2.88 -11.87 -13.13
N TRP A 169 3.74 -12.62 -12.42
CA TRP A 169 5.11 -12.21 -12.11
C TRP A 169 5.93 -11.96 -13.37
N GLY A 170 5.76 -12.80 -14.40
CA GLY A 170 6.35 -12.58 -15.72
C GLY A 170 5.94 -11.23 -16.32
N SER A 171 4.64 -10.92 -16.29
CA SER A 171 4.09 -9.65 -16.78
C SER A 171 4.61 -8.44 -15.98
N LEU A 172 4.53 -8.50 -14.65
CA LEU A 172 5.03 -7.45 -13.75
C LEU A 172 6.51 -7.16 -13.97
N ARG A 173 7.33 -8.21 -14.11
CA ARG A 173 8.76 -8.06 -14.37
C ARG A 173 9.02 -7.36 -15.70
N ALA A 174 8.28 -7.72 -16.76
CA ALA A 174 8.40 -7.07 -18.05
C ALA A 174 8.02 -5.59 -17.98
N GLN A 175 6.94 -5.24 -17.28
CA GLN A 175 6.50 -3.86 -17.07
C GLN A 175 7.54 -3.05 -16.29
N LEU A 176 8.06 -3.58 -15.17
CA LEU A 176 9.09 -2.92 -14.37
C LEU A 176 10.38 -2.68 -15.16
N VAL A 177 10.80 -3.64 -15.98
CA VAL A 177 11.97 -3.48 -16.85
C VAL A 177 11.73 -2.39 -17.89
N SER A 178 10.55 -2.34 -18.49
CA SER A 178 10.17 -1.27 -19.43
C SER A 178 10.22 0.12 -18.77
N SER A 179 9.61 0.25 -17.59
CA SER A 179 9.63 1.50 -16.81
C SER A 179 11.04 1.91 -16.40
N LYS A 180 11.86 0.95 -15.93
CA LYS A 180 13.29 1.18 -15.62
C LYS A 180 14.04 1.68 -16.86
N ASN A 181 13.84 1.06 -18.02
CA ASN A 181 14.52 1.43 -19.26
C ASN A 181 14.15 2.83 -19.71
N ARG A 182 12.87 3.22 -19.61
CA ARG A 182 12.40 4.58 -19.90
C ARG A 182 13.06 5.62 -18.98
N ILE A 183 13.05 5.36 -17.67
CA ILE A 183 13.69 6.25 -16.69
C ILE A 183 15.20 6.33 -16.93
N GLY A 184 15.84 5.19 -17.20
CA GLY A 184 17.27 5.12 -17.51
C GLY A 184 17.66 5.90 -18.76
N PHE A 185 16.88 5.78 -19.83
CA PHE A 185 17.08 6.53 -21.07
C PHE A 185 16.90 8.04 -20.85
N ASN A 186 15.82 8.45 -20.18
CA ASN A 186 15.57 9.85 -19.87
C ASN A 186 16.66 10.45 -18.98
N LEU A 187 17.11 9.70 -17.97
CA LEU A 187 18.20 10.12 -17.09
C LEU A 187 19.52 10.27 -17.86
N ALA A 188 19.84 9.35 -18.77
CA ALA A 188 21.03 9.44 -19.61
C ALA A 188 20.95 10.67 -20.54
N GLY A 189 19.78 10.91 -21.14
CA GLY A 189 19.52 12.10 -21.96
C GLY A 189 19.70 13.40 -21.18
N MET A 190 19.11 13.51 -19.99
CA MET A 190 19.28 14.67 -19.12
C MET A 190 20.73 14.89 -18.68
N LYS A 191 21.46 13.81 -18.36
CA LYS A 191 22.90 13.89 -18.03
C LYS A 191 23.73 14.39 -19.21
N TYR A 192 23.41 13.96 -20.43
CA TYR A 192 24.07 14.43 -21.66
C TYR A 192 23.79 15.91 -21.91
N ILE A 193 22.53 16.33 -21.84
CA ILE A 193 22.13 17.74 -22.02
C ILE A 193 22.82 18.61 -20.96
N LYS A 194 22.81 18.18 -19.69
CA LYS A 194 23.51 18.87 -18.60
C LYS A 194 25.00 19.07 -18.93
N ARG A 195 25.68 18.01 -19.40
CA ARG A 195 27.10 18.08 -19.78
C ARG A 195 27.35 19.05 -20.93
N GLN A 196 26.47 19.11 -21.94
CA GLN A 196 26.60 20.10 -23.02
C GLN A 196 26.40 21.54 -22.53
N VAL A 197 25.40 21.77 -21.66
CA VAL A 197 25.15 23.10 -21.09
C VAL A 197 26.32 23.55 -20.23
N ASP A 198 26.87 22.67 -19.40
CA ASP A 198 28.03 22.97 -18.56
C ASP A 198 29.26 23.28 -19.45
N HIS A 199 29.48 22.50 -20.52
CA HIS A 199 30.55 22.75 -21.48
C HIS A 199 30.41 24.10 -22.19
N ASN A 200 29.21 24.46 -22.66
CA ASN A 200 28.95 25.76 -23.27
C ASN A 200 29.18 26.91 -22.29
N LYS A 201 28.75 26.76 -21.03
CA LYS A 201 29.02 27.78 -19.99
C LYS A 201 30.53 27.96 -19.75
N THR A 202 31.31 26.89 -19.71
CA THR A 202 32.78 27.01 -19.59
C THR A 202 33.43 27.59 -20.86
N GLY A 203 32.94 27.24 -22.05
CA GLY A 203 33.46 27.76 -23.32
C GLY A 203 33.27 29.28 -23.46
N TYR A 204 32.13 29.81 -23.03
CA TYR A 204 31.89 31.26 -23.00
C TYR A 204 32.81 32.03 -22.02
N VAL A 205 33.27 31.39 -20.94
CA VAL A 205 34.20 32.02 -19.99
C VAL A 205 35.63 32.04 -20.52
N GLU A 206 36.04 31.02 -21.27
CA GLU A 206 37.37 30.94 -21.90
C GLU A 206 37.54 31.97 -23.04
N GLU A 207 36.49 32.21 -23.85
CA GLU A 207 36.51 33.24 -24.91
C GLU A 207 36.61 34.67 -24.34
N LEU A 208 35.99 34.96 -23.19
CA LEU A 208 36.09 36.28 -22.54
C LEU A 208 37.46 36.51 -21.87
N GLY A 209 38.16 35.45 -21.47
CA GLY A 209 39.51 35.52 -20.90
C GLY A 209 40.64 35.60 -21.93
N GLY A 210 40.36 35.26 -23.19
CA GLY A 210 41.33 35.19 -24.28
C GLY A 210 41.47 36.49 -25.08
N VAL A 211 41.76 37.64 -24.45
CA VAL A 211 42.19 38.83 -25.20
C VAL A 211 43.70 38.72 -25.46
N PRO A 212 44.18 38.62 -26.72
CA PRO A 212 45.61 38.49 -26.99
C PRO A 212 46.32 39.82 -26.67
N SER A 213 47.19 39.80 -25.66
CA SER A 213 48.13 40.89 -25.38
C SER A 213 49.08 41.08 -26.56
N ALA A 214 48.83 42.12 -27.37
CA ALA A 214 49.70 42.53 -28.45
C ALA A 214 51.09 42.92 -27.89
N LYS A 215 52.09 42.05 -28.10
CA LYS A 215 53.49 42.33 -27.80
C LYS A 215 53.96 43.54 -28.62
N LYS A 216 54.17 44.68 -27.95
CA LYS A 216 54.88 45.84 -28.52
C LYS A 216 56.34 45.45 -28.79
N SER A 217 56.69 45.37 -30.07
CA SER A 217 58.08 45.40 -30.54
C SER A 217 58.69 46.76 -30.16
N LYS A 218 59.76 46.75 -29.34
CA LYS A 218 60.59 47.93 -29.07
C LYS A 218 61.78 47.89 -30.02
N LYS A 219 61.98 49.03 -30.70
CA LYS A 219 63.18 49.45 -31.44
C LYS A 219 64.46 49.24 -30.65
#